data_AF-A0A2P2K327-F1
#
_entry.id   AF-A0A2P2K327-F1
#
_cell.length_a   1.000
_cell.length_b   1.000
_cell.length_c   1.000
_cell.angle_alpha   90.00
_cell.angle_beta   90.00
_cell.angle_gamma   90.00
#
_symmetry.space_group_name_H-M   'P 1'
#
loop_
_entity.id
_entity.type
_entity.pdbx_description
1 polymer ?
#
loop_
_entity_poly.entity_id
_entity_poly.type
_entity_poly.pdbx_seq_one_letter_code
_entity_poly.pdbx_strand_id
1 'polypeptide(L)'
;MAKAIDSGFVPVLHGDAVLDEAQGCTILSGDVIIRHLAAYLKPRYVVFLTDVFGVYDRPPSEPDAILLREIEITNVHRQQL
;
A
#
# COMPACT_ATOMS: atom_id res chain seq x y z
N MET A 1 8.74 -15.09 -4.15
CA MET A 1 9.09 -14.06 -3.15
C MET A 1 9.65 -14.65 -1.87
N ALA A 2 8.94 -15.54 -1.16
CA ALA A 2 9.41 -16.14 0.10
C ALA A 2 10.86 -16.68 0.02
N LYS A 3 11.15 -17.56 -0.95
CA LYS A 3 12.52 -18.09 -1.17
C LYS A 3 13.60 -17.01 -1.34
N ALA A 4 13.27 -15.88 -1.98
CA ALA A 4 14.23 -14.79 -2.18
C ALA A 4 14.53 -14.10 -0.85
N ILE A 5 13.50 -13.85 -0.04
CA ILE A 5 13.63 -13.31 1.32
C ILE A 5 14.42 -14.29 2.19
N ASP A 6 14.07 -15.57 2.17
CA ASP A 6 14.74 -16.62 2.96
C ASP A 6 16.23 -16.78 2.59
N SER A 7 16.60 -16.39 1.36
CA SER A 7 17.98 -16.41 0.88
C SER A 7 18.73 -15.09 1.13
N GLY A 8 18.14 -14.14 1.87
CA GLY A 8 18.76 -12.85 2.20
C GLY A 8 18.68 -11.79 1.11
N PHE A 9 17.89 -12.00 0.06
CA PHE A 9 17.66 -10.98 -0.97
C PHE A 9 16.57 -9.99 -0.55
N VAL A 10 16.63 -8.78 -1.13
CA VAL A 10 15.59 -7.76 -1.03
C VAL A 10 14.82 -7.73 -2.36
N PRO A 11 13.61 -8.33 -2.43
CA PRO A 11 12.83 -8.34 -3.67
C PRO A 11 12.32 -6.93 -3.99
N VAL A 12 12.50 -6.50 -5.22
CA VAL A 12 11.90 -5.26 -5.74
C VAL A 12 10.75 -5.63 -6.66
N LEU A 13 9.55 -5.14 -6.34
CA LEU A 13 8.33 -5.37 -7.10
C LEU A 13 7.83 -4.05 -7.67
N HIS A 14 7.06 -4.15 -8.75
CA HIS A 14 6.38 -3.03 -9.38
C HIS A 14 4.94 -3.42 -9.68
N GLY A 15 4.05 -2.43 -9.77
CA GLY A 15 2.76 -2.63 -10.40
C GLY A 15 2.91 -2.85 -11.89
N ASP A 16 1.94 -3.50 -12.52
CA ASP A 16 2.01 -3.84 -13.94
C ASP A 16 0.62 -3.97 -14.56
N ALA A 17 0.55 -3.96 -15.89
CA ALA A 17 -0.62 -4.38 -16.63
C ALA A 17 -0.72 -5.92 -16.58
N VAL A 18 -1.84 -6.43 -16.09
CA VAL A 18 -2.07 -7.86 -15.92
C VAL A 18 -3.33 -8.31 -16.67
N LEU A 19 -3.38 -9.58 -17.03
CA LEU A 19 -4.59 -10.20 -17.56
C LEU A 19 -5.63 -10.32 -16.44
N ASP A 20 -6.85 -9.90 -16.74
CA ASP A 20 -7.98 -9.91 -15.82
C ASP A 20 -9.15 -10.61 -16.51
N GLU A 21 -9.73 -11.64 -15.89
CA GLU A 21 -10.80 -12.43 -16.52
C GLU A 21 -12.11 -11.64 -16.68
N ALA A 22 -12.35 -10.62 -15.84
CA ALA A 22 -13.55 -9.80 -15.88
C ALA A 22 -13.37 -8.54 -16.76
N GLN A 23 -12.17 -7.97 -16.79
CA GLN A 23 -11.85 -6.72 -17.49
C GLN A 23 -11.02 -6.93 -18.78
N GLY A 24 -10.59 -8.16 -19.05
CA GLY A 24 -9.60 -8.50 -20.09
C GLY A 24 -8.18 -8.15 -19.66
N CYS A 25 -7.95 -6.89 -19.30
CA CYS A 25 -6.70 -6.42 -18.70
C CYS A 25 -6.97 -5.35 -17.65
N THR A 26 -6.10 -5.25 -16.65
CA THR A 26 -6.17 -4.21 -15.61
C THR A 26 -4.77 -3.81 -15.14
N ILE A 27 -4.66 -2.70 -14.42
CA ILE A 27 -3.41 -2.30 -13.76
C ILE A 27 -3.43 -2.81 -12.33
N LEU A 28 -2.47 -3.67 -11.98
CA LEU A 28 -2.23 -4.08 -10.61
C LEU A 28 -1.33 -3.06 -9.92
N SER A 29 -1.89 -2.23 -9.04
CA SER A 29 -1.14 -1.20 -8.32
C SER A 29 -0.16 -1.82 -7.29
N GLY A 30 0.91 -1.07 -6.97
CA GLY A 30 1.83 -1.45 -5.89
C GLY A 30 1.14 -1.55 -4.52
N ASP A 31 0.13 -0.73 -4.28
CA ASP A 31 -0.65 -0.70 -3.04
C ASP A 31 -1.49 -1.98 -2.87
N VAL A 32 -2.10 -2.46 -3.96
CA VAL A 32 -2.79 -3.76 -3.97
C VAL A 32 -1.80 -4.90 -3.73
N ILE A 33 -0.62 -4.86 -4.35
CA ILE A 33 0.43 -5.86 -4.15
C ILE A 33 0.85 -5.90 -2.68
N ILE A 34 1.19 -4.76 -2.06
CA ILE A 34 1.65 -4.74 -0.67
C ILE A 34 0.55 -5.13 0.30
N ARG A 35 -0.71 -4.76 0.04
CA ARG A 35 -1.87 -5.22 0.82
C ARG A 35 -1.97 -6.74 0.81
N HIS A 36 -1.86 -7.35 -0.37
CA HIS A 36 -1.94 -8.80 -0.50
C HIS A 36 -0.76 -9.50 0.20
N LEU A 37 0.46 -8.98 0.02
CA LEU A 37 1.65 -9.50 0.68
C LEU A 37 1.60 -9.34 2.19
N ALA A 38 1.11 -8.22 2.71
CA ALA A 38 1.00 -7.98 4.15
C ALA A 38 0.04 -8.97 4.83
N ALA A 39 -1.07 -9.33 4.16
CA ALA A 39 -1.98 -10.35 4.66
C ALA A 39 -1.32 -11.74 4.77
N TYR A 40 -0.40 -12.06 3.86
CA TYR A 40 0.30 -13.34 3.82
C TYR A 40 1.54 -13.38 4.73
N LEU A 41 2.45 -12.40 4.59
CA LEU A 41 3.74 -12.34 5.28
C LEU A 41 3.63 -11.82 6.72
N LYS A 42 2.52 -11.13 7.06
CA LYS A 42 2.28 -10.53 8.38
C LYS A 42 3.48 -9.72 8.91
N PRO A 43 3.99 -8.76 8.11
CA PRO A 43 5.12 -7.95 8.55
C PRO A 43 4.71 -7.09 9.75
N ARG A 44 5.69 -6.70 10.57
CA ARG A 44 5.46 -5.78 11.69
C ARG A 44 5.06 -4.38 11.23
N TYR A 45 5.57 -3.96 10.07
CA TYR A 45 5.29 -2.64 9.48
C TYR A 45 5.14 -2.75 7.97
N VAL A 46 4.25 -1.92 7.42
CA VAL A 46 4.22 -1.55 6.01
C VAL A 46 4.47 -0.05 5.97
N VAL A 47 5.41 0.38 5.12
CA VAL A 47 5.81 1.79 5.02
C VAL A 47 5.47 2.28 3.62
N PHE A 48 4.64 3.32 3.55
CA PHE A 48 4.33 4.03 2.31
C PHE A 48 5.22 5.28 2.23
N LEU A 49 5.86 5.48 1.08
CA LEU A 49 6.62 6.69 0.79
C LEU A 49 5.79 7.56 -0.14
N THR A 50 5.67 8.84 0.23
CA THR A 50 4.85 9.83 -0.47
C THR A 50 5.57 11.18 -0.46
N ASP A 51 5.10 12.11 -1.28
CA ASP A 51 5.59 13.48 -1.42
C ASP A 51 5.11 14.42 -0.30
N VAL A 52 4.33 13.92 0.66
CA VAL A 52 3.88 14.64 1.86
C VAL A 52 4.38 13.94 3.14
N PHE A 53 4.33 14.62 4.29
CA PHE A 53 4.89 14.08 5.54
C PHE A 53 4.09 12.93 6.18
N GLY A 54 2.93 12.59 5.63
CA GLY A 54 2.04 11.55 6.14
C GLY A 54 0.59 11.83 5.79
N VAL A 55 -0.33 11.32 6.61
CA VAL A 55 -1.76 11.54 6.43
C VAL A 55 -2.20 12.80 7.17
N TYR A 56 -2.91 13.68 6.48
CA TYR A 56 -3.49 14.89 7.03
C TYR A 56 -5.00 14.71 7.21
N ASP A 57 -5.63 15.53 8.06
CA ASP A 57 -7.08 15.54 8.26
C ASP A 57 -7.87 16.04 7.03
N ARG A 58 -7.19 16.73 6.12
CA ARG A 58 -7.67 17.29 4.86
C ARG A 58 -6.50 17.42 3.87
N PRO A 59 -6.72 17.81 2.60
CA PRO A 59 -5.62 18.02 1.66
C PRO A 59 -4.51 18.92 2.25
N PRO A 60 -3.24 18.49 2.21
CA PRO A 60 -2.13 19.22 2.84
C PRO A 60 -1.83 20.57 2.17
N SER A 61 -2.43 20.83 1.00
CA SER A 61 -2.37 22.14 0.34
C SER A 61 -3.26 23.20 1.00
N GLU A 62 -4.15 22.83 1.92
CA GLU A 62 -5.01 23.77 2.64
C GLU A 62 -4.27 24.41 3.84
N PRO A 63 -4.47 25.71 4.12
CA PRO A 63 -3.68 26.45 5.11
C PRO A 63 -3.70 25.90 6.53
N ASP A 64 -4.79 25.22 6.91
CA ASP A 64 -5.02 24.71 8.27
C ASP A 64 -4.99 23.17 8.33
N ALA A 65 -4.40 22.51 7.33
CA ALA A 65 -4.29 21.05 7.32
C ALA A 65 -3.38 20.55 8.46
N ILE A 66 -3.87 19.59 9.24
CA ILE A 66 -3.16 19.06 10.41
C ILE A 66 -2.63 17.67 10.09
N LEU A 67 -1.32 17.47 10.27
CA LEU A 67 -0.70 16.16 10.18
C LEU A 67 -1.18 15.26 11.32
N LEU A 68 -1.82 14.15 10.97
CA LEU A 68 -2.27 13.14 11.91
C LEU A 68 -1.08 12.25 12.29
N ARG A 69 -0.70 12.26 13.57
CA ARG A 69 0.45 11.48 14.07
C ARG A 69 0.16 9.98 14.16
N GLU A 70 -1.08 9.64 14.48
CA GLU A 70 -1.55 8.28 14.65
C GLU A 70 -3.01 8.19 14.23
N ILE A 71 -3.36 7.12 13.53
CA ILE A 71 -4.71 6.84 13.08
C ILE A 71 -4.99 5.38 13.41
N GLU A 72 -5.97 5.14 14.28
CA GLU A 72 -6.50 3.81 14.51
C GLU A 72 -7.75 3.61 13.66
N ILE A 73 -7.75 2.58 12.81
CA ILE A 73 -8.92 2.25 12.00
C ILE A 73 -9.68 1.11 12.67
N THR A 74 -10.79 1.46 13.34
CA THR A 74 -11.66 0.50 14.01
C THR A 74 -12.61 -0.25 13.06
N ASN A 75 -12.92 0.36 11.90
CA ASN A 75 -13.79 -0.23 10.87
C ASN A 75 -13.21 0.00 9.46
N VAL A 76 -12.45 -0.95 8.94
CA VAL A 76 -11.98 -0.92 7.55
C VAL A 76 -13.10 -1.43 6.63
N HIS A 77 -13.86 -0.53 6.00
CA HIS A 77 -14.65 -0.93 4.83
C HIS A 77 -13.69 -1.23 3.69
N ARG A 78 -14.05 -2.18 2.81
CA ARG A 78 -13.29 -2.53 1.60
C ARG A 78 -13.26 -1.32 0.64
N GLN A 79 -12.46 -0.30 0.93
CA GLN A 79 -12.13 0.75 -0.02
C GLN A 79 -10.84 0.38 -0.74
N GLN A 80 -10.82 0.72 -2.02
CA GLN A 80 -9.74 0.49 -2.97
C GLN A 80 -8.56 1.39 -2.59
N LEU A 81 -7.53 0.78 -2.02
CA LEU A 81 -6.14 1.13 -2.30
C LEU A 81 -5.60 0.00 -3.18
#